data_AF-A0A453NFI2-F1
#
_entry.id   AF-A0A453NFI2-F1
#
_cell.length_a   1.000
_cell.length_b   1.000
_cell.length_c   1.000
_cell.angle_alpha   90.00
_cell.angle_beta   90.00
_cell.angle_gamma   90.00
#
_symmetry.space_group_name_H-M   'P 1'
#
loop_
_entity.id
_entity.type
_entity.pdbx_description
1 polymer ?
#
loop_
_entity_poly.entity_id
_entity_poly.type
_entity_poly.pdbx_seq_one_letter_code
_entity_poly.pdbx_strand_id
1 'polypeptide(L)'
;MLRTKRILKNIDPEVENAIKSLVSSAIVDPDAKGGLKWPLGFESIGERFSIVGVWHTSYSAFRNKTLRLKLRCADRFDHRSSTGEISNEVTFKLTGISERLQDGNEEVDTLKGMLESAVQMIWDTVLSYKI
;
A
#
# COMPACT_ATOMS: atom_id res chain seq x y z
N MET A 1 13.92 5.30 3.02
CA MET A 1 13.17 6.56 3.23
C MET A 1 11.96 6.25 4.12
N LEU A 2 11.95 6.70 5.38
CA LEU A 2 10.84 6.50 6.31
C LEU A 2 9.66 7.38 5.85
N ARG A 3 8.61 6.78 5.30
CA ARG A 3 7.39 7.50 4.90
C ARG A 3 6.45 7.58 6.11
N THR A 4 6.59 8.62 6.91
CA THR A 4 5.65 8.89 8.02
C THR A 4 4.31 9.29 7.40
N LYS A 5 3.26 8.49 7.62
CA LYS A 5 1.88 8.91 7.33
C LYS A 5 1.55 10.07 8.27
N ARG A 6 1.77 11.31 7.82
CA ARG A 6 1.37 12.50 8.58
C ARG A 6 -0.15 12.59 8.49
N ILE A 7 -0.83 12.36 9.61
CA ILE A 7 -2.25 12.71 9.72
C ILE A 7 -2.30 14.23 9.62
N LEU A 8 -2.92 14.74 8.56
CA LEU A 8 -3.15 16.18 8.40
C LEU A 8 -4.17 16.60 9.45
N LYS A 9 -3.70 17.01 10.62
CA LYS A 9 -4.52 17.70 11.62
C LYS A 9 -4.61 19.16 11.20
N ASN A 10 -5.83 19.68 11.07
CA ASN A 10 -6.17 21.04 10.60
C ASN A 10 -5.83 21.31 9.13
N ILE A 11 -6.55 20.65 8.21
CA ILE A 11 -6.55 21.05 6.79
C ILE A 11 -7.38 22.33 6.66
N ASP A 12 -6.87 23.31 5.93
CA ASP A 12 -7.61 24.53 5.60
C ASP A 12 -8.88 24.18 4.78
N PRO A 13 -10.06 24.76 5.06
CA PRO A 13 -11.29 24.45 4.33
C PRO A 13 -11.20 24.63 2.80
N GLU A 14 -10.42 25.60 2.32
CA GLU A 14 -10.15 25.81 0.88
C GLU A 14 -9.39 24.61 0.31
N VAL A 15 -8.37 24.14 1.02
CA VAL A 15 -7.57 22.97 0.63
C VAL A 15 -8.42 21.71 0.64
N GLU A 16 -9.25 21.53 1.67
CA GLU A 16 -10.16 20.38 1.76
C GLU A 16 -11.16 20.38 0.59
N ASN A 17 -11.75 21.53 0.28
CA ASN A 17 -12.69 21.67 -0.84
C ASN A 17 -12.00 21.44 -2.19
N ALA A 18 -10.78 21.94 -2.38
CA ALA A 18 -10.01 21.70 -3.60
C ALA A 18 -9.72 20.20 -3.80
N ILE A 19 -9.30 19.50 -2.74
CA ILE A 19 -9.06 18.05 -2.78
C ILE A 19 -10.37 17.29 -3.06
N LYS A 20 -11.46 17.65 -2.39
CA LYS A 20 -12.78 17.00 -2.62
C LYS A 20 -13.25 17.20 -4.06
N SER A 21 -13.14 18.42 -4.59
CA SER A 21 -13.47 18.73 -5.98
C SER A 21 -12.65 17.86 -6.94
N LEU A 22 -11.33 17.81 -6.73
CA LEU A 22 -10.42 17.00 -7.52
C LEU A 22 -10.75 15.49 -7.46
N VAL A 23 -11.12 14.94 -6.30
CA VAL A 23 -11.52 13.53 -6.20
C VAL A 23 -12.89 13.28 -6.83
N SER A 24 -13.82 14.23 -6.70
CA SER A 24 -15.19 14.10 -7.24
C SER A 24 -15.28 14.21 -8.76
N SER A 25 -14.27 14.77 -9.43
CA SER A 25 -14.20 14.83 -10.90
C SER A 25 -13.73 13.52 -11.55
N ALA A 26 -13.36 12.52 -10.75
CA ALA A 26 -12.98 11.20 -11.24
C ALA A 26 -14.17 10.48 -11.89
N ILE A 27 -13.92 9.83 -13.01
CA ILE A 27 -14.88 8.97 -13.71
C ILE A 27 -14.39 7.52 -13.56
N VAL A 28 -15.31 6.63 -13.19
CA VAL A 28 -15.05 5.19 -13.19
C VAL A 28 -14.92 4.71 -14.63
N ASP A 29 -13.76 4.14 -14.95
CA ASP A 29 -13.47 3.58 -16.27
C ASP A 29 -12.79 2.22 -16.08
N PRO A 30 -13.50 1.11 -16.31
CA PRO A 30 -12.95 -0.25 -16.18
C PRO A 30 -11.76 -0.54 -17.11
N ASP A 31 -11.64 0.19 -18.22
CA ASP A 31 -10.56 0.02 -19.20
C ASP A 31 -9.33 0.86 -18.85
N ALA A 32 -9.48 1.85 -17.96
CA ALA A 32 -8.38 2.65 -17.45
C ALA A 32 -7.59 1.88 -16.38
N LYS A 33 -6.26 1.99 -16.44
CA LYS A 33 -5.39 1.47 -15.39
C LYS A 33 -5.69 2.15 -14.06
N GLY A 34 -5.94 1.34 -13.03
CA GLY A 34 -6.39 1.83 -11.72
C GLY A 34 -7.88 2.17 -11.65
N GLY A 35 -8.65 1.91 -12.71
CA GLY A 35 -10.12 1.95 -12.71
C GLY A 35 -10.75 3.34 -12.65
N LEU A 36 -9.95 4.40 -12.61
CA LEU A 36 -10.41 5.79 -12.59
C LEU A 36 -9.65 6.60 -13.64
N LYS A 37 -10.35 7.55 -14.25
CA LYS A 37 -9.76 8.57 -15.12
C LYS A 37 -10.29 9.94 -14.77
N TRP A 38 -9.54 10.96 -15.16
CA TRP A 38 -9.97 12.35 -15.10
C TRP A 38 -10.20 12.87 -16.52
N PRO A 39 -11.25 13.67 -16.75
CA PRO A 39 -11.34 14.44 -17.99
C PRO A 39 -10.11 15.34 -18.14
N LEU A 40 -9.73 15.62 -19.38
CA LEU A 40 -8.57 16.46 -19.68
C LEU A 40 -8.68 17.83 -18.99
N GLY A 41 -7.66 18.18 -18.21
CA GLY A 41 -7.60 19.45 -17.46
C GLY A 41 -8.23 19.38 -16.06
N PHE A 42 -8.84 18.26 -15.67
CA PHE A 42 -9.45 18.06 -14.36
C PHE A 42 -8.57 17.26 -13.39
N GLU A 43 -7.40 16.80 -13.84
CA GLU A 43 -6.40 16.11 -13.03
C GLU A 43 -5.59 17.03 -12.12
N SER A 44 -5.85 18.35 -12.17
CA SER A 44 -5.21 19.35 -11.32
C SER A 44 -6.15 20.50 -10.98
N ILE A 45 -5.87 21.19 -9.87
CA ILE A 45 -6.60 22.39 -9.44
C ILE A 45 -5.65 23.45 -8.91
N GLY A 46 -5.75 24.66 -9.47
CA GLY A 46 -5.10 25.88 -9.01
C GLY A 46 -3.57 25.80 -8.91
N GLU A 47 -2.91 25.02 -9.76
CA GLU A 47 -1.45 24.70 -9.75
C GLU A 47 -0.92 24.10 -8.42
N ARG A 48 -1.78 23.94 -7.41
CA ARG A 48 -1.41 23.49 -6.05
C ARG A 48 -1.57 22.00 -5.86
N PHE A 49 -2.58 21.40 -6.50
CA PHE A 49 -2.92 20.00 -6.32
C PHE A 49 -3.04 19.32 -7.68
N SER A 50 -2.47 18.13 -7.79
CA SER A 50 -2.59 17.26 -8.96
C SER A 50 -2.67 15.80 -8.55
N ILE A 51 -3.37 15.01 -9.36
CA ILE A 51 -3.38 13.56 -9.22
C ILE A 51 -2.03 13.04 -9.70
N VAL A 52 -1.30 12.38 -8.81
CA VAL A 52 0.02 11.81 -9.11
C VAL A 52 -0.07 10.34 -9.51
N GLY A 53 -1.20 9.70 -9.22
CA GLY A 53 -1.45 8.32 -9.60
C GLY A 53 -2.75 7.78 -9.03
N VAL A 54 -3.19 6.66 -9.58
CA VAL A 54 -4.43 5.96 -9.25
C VAL A 54 -4.11 4.50 -8.96
N TRP A 55 -4.74 3.94 -7.92
CA TRP A 55 -4.56 2.56 -7.52
C TRP A 55 -5.92 1.91 -7.28
N HIS A 56 -6.28 0.90 -8.07
CA HIS A 56 -7.35 -0.04 -7.75
C HIS A 56 -6.72 -1.34 -7.26
N THR A 57 -6.94 -1.65 -5.98
CA THR A 57 -6.32 -2.85 -5.40
C THR A 57 -7.33 -3.72 -4.68
N SER A 58 -7.36 -5.00 -5.06
CA SER A 58 -8.06 -6.05 -4.35
C SER A 58 -7.07 -6.80 -3.45
N TYR A 59 -7.51 -7.24 -2.28
CA TYR A 59 -6.65 -8.05 -1.42
C TYR A 59 -7.44 -9.10 -0.64
N SER A 60 -6.78 -10.24 -0.41
CA SER A 60 -7.19 -11.25 0.56
C SER A 60 -6.13 -11.31 1.65
N ALA A 61 -6.57 -11.46 2.91
CA ALA A 61 -5.66 -11.52 4.04
C ALA A 61 -5.95 -12.73 4.91
N PHE A 62 -4.91 -13.50 5.20
CA PHE A 62 -4.94 -14.63 6.11
C PHE A 62 -4.11 -14.26 7.34
N ARG A 63 -4.62 -14.54 8.54
CA ARG A 63 -3.96 -14.17 9.79
C ARG A 63 -3.98 -15.34 10.76
N ASN A 64 -2.86 -15.53 11.42
CA ASN A 64 -2.77 -16.32 12.66
C ASN A 64 -2.20 -15.41 13.78
N LYS A 65 -1.83 -16.01 14.91
CA LYS A 65 -1.34 -15.26 16.08
C LYS A 65 -0.06 -14.47 15.79
N THR A 66 0.86 -15.00 14.98
CA THR A 66 2.22 -14.46 14.81
C THR A 66 2.50 -13.89 13.42
N LEU A 67 1.63 -14.17 12.44
CA LEU A 67 1.81 -13.86 11.03
C LEU A 67 0.50 -13.39 10.39
N ARG A 68 0.62 -12.43 9.48
CA ARG A 68 -0.44 -12.10 8.51
C ARG A 68 0.09 -12.13 7.08
N LEU A 69 -0.46 -13.02 6.27
CA LEU A 69 -0.25 -13.09 4.83
C LEU A 69 -1.27 -12.21 4.12
N LYS A 70 -0.84 -11.38 3.19
CA LYS A 70 -1.71 -10.63 2.27
C LYS A 70 -1.36 -10.99 0.84
N LEU A 71 -2.36 -11.39 0.09
CA LEU A 71 -2.32 -11.50 -1.36
C LEU A 71 -3.03 -10.28 -1.91
N ARG A 72 -2.39 -9.52 -2.80
CA ARG A 72 -2.94 -8.28 -3.34
C ARG A 72 -2.75 -8.27 -4.85
N CYS A 73 -3.81 -7.99 -5.59
CA CYS A 73 -3.70 -7.57 -6.98
C CYS A 73 -3.80 -6.03 -6.98
N ALA A 74 -2.82 -5.38 -7.57
CA ALA A 74 -2.76 -3.93 -7.63
C ALA A 74 -2.67 -3.47 -9.07
N ASP A 75 -3.72 -2.84 -9.55
CA ASP A 75 -3.75 -2.13 -10.82
C ASP A 75 -3.50 -0.64 -10.56
N ARG A 76 -2.49 -0.10 -11.26
CA ARG A 76 -1.88 1.18 -10.92
C ARG A 76 -1.65 1.99 -12.17
N PHE A 77 -1.78 3.30 -12.02
CA PHE A 77 -1.38 4.26 -13.02
C PHE A 77 -0.63 5.40 -12.35
N ASP A 78 0.58 5.69 -12.79
CA ASP A 78 1.37 6.84 -12.35
C ASP A 78 1.23 7.95 -13.39
N HIS A 79 0.62 9.07 -13.00
CA HIS A 79 0.42 10.22 -13.89
C HIS A 79 1.72 10.99 -14.17
N ARG A 80 2.73 10.89 -13.30
CA ARG A 80 4.00 11.61 -13.47
C ARG A 80 4.86 10.98 -14.55
N SER A 81 4.90 9.66 -14.61
CA SER A 81 5.60 8.90 -15.65
C SER A 81 4.69 8.47 -16.80
N SER A 82 3.37 8.65 -16.67
CA SER A 82 2.36 8.13 -17.63
C SER A 82 2.48 6.63 -17.86
N THR A 83 2.82 5.87 -16.81
CA THR A 83 3.01 4.42 -16.85
C THR A 83 1.96 3.71 -16.01
N GLY A 84 1.35 2.66 -16.56
CA GLY A 84 0.47 1.76 -15.82
C GLY A 84 1.09 0.39 -15.59
N GLU A 85 0.83 -0.20 -14.42
CA GLU A 85 1.27 -1.56 -14.09
C GLU A 85 0.14 -2.33 -13.38
N ILE A 86 0.06 -3.64 -13.64
CA ILE A 86 -0.70 -4.57 -12.80
C ILE A 86 0.30 -5.50 -12.15
N SER A 87 0.30 -5.54 -10.81
CA SER A 87 1.17 -6.41 -10.04
C SER A 87 0.37 -7.31 -9.10
N ASN A 88 0.77 -8.59 -9.05
CA ASN A 88 0.37 -9.50 -8.00
C ASN A 88 1.44 -9.47 -6.90
N GLU A 89 1.01 -9.13 -5.69
CA GLU A 89 1.89 -8.88 -4.56
C GLU A 89 1.57 -9.82 -3.40
N VAL A 90 2.62 -10.40 -2.84
CA VAL A 90 2.55 -11.21 -1.62
C VAL A 90 3.26 -10.44 -0.51
N THR A 91 2.58 -10.20 0.61
CA THR A 91 3.16 -9.52 1.77
C THR A 91 2.98 -10.34 3.03
N PHE A 92 4.09 -10.62 3.71
CA PHE A 92 4.08 -11.20 5.06
C PHE A 92 4.28 -10.10 6.08
N LYS A 93 3.42 -10.05 7.09
CA LYS A 93 3.60 -9.21 8.27
C LYS A 93 3.86 -10.11 9.47
N LEU A 94 5.06 -10.00 10.04
CA LEU A 94 5.50 -10.74 11.22
C LEU A 94 4.93 -10.06 12.48
N THR A 95 3.64 -10.22 12.73
CA THR A 95 2.94 -9.51 13.81
C THR A 95 3.45 -9.90 15.19
N GLY A 96 3.82 -11.17 15.39
CA GLY A 96 4.36 -11.62 16.68
C GLY A 96 5.71 -10.97 17.02
N ILE A 97 6.59 -10.78 16.03
CA ILE A 97 7.85 -10.05 16.21
C ILE A 97 7.58 -8.56 16.43
N SER A 98 6.60 -8.00 15.70
CA SER A 98 6.23 -6.58 15.83
C SER A 98 5.69 -6.25 17.23
N GLU A 99 4.89 -7.12 17.83
CA GLU A 99 4.35 -6.97 19.19
C GLU A 99 5.50 -7.00 20.22
N ARG A 100 6.39 -7.99 20.13
CA ARG A 100 7.55 -8.12 21.02
C ARG A 100 8.52 -6.94 20.94
N LEU A 101 8.74 -6.41 19.74
CA LEU A 101 9.52 -5.18 19.53
C LEU A 101 8.89 -3.96 20.21
N GLN A 102 7.56 -3.90 20.30
CA GLN A 102 6.85 -2.81 20.99
C GLN A 102 6.91 -2.96 22.51
N ASP A 103 6.88 -4.19 23.00
CA ASP A 103 6.98 -4.48 24.44
C ASP A 103 8.38 -4.17 25.00
N GLY A 104 9.40 -4.10 24.14
CA GLY A 104 10.72 -3.56 24.47
C GLY A 104 11.57 -4.40 25.44
N ASN A 105 11.14 -5.62 25.75
CA ASN A 105 11.71 -6.44 26.82
C ASN A 105 12.44 -7.69 26.30
N GLU A 106 12.73 -7.78 25.00
CA GLU A 106 13.36 -8.95 24.38
C GLU A 106 14.80 -8.72 23.96
N GLU A 107 15.63 -9.74 24.19
CA GLU A 107 17.01 -9.78 23.71
C GLU A 107 17.04 -9.81 22.18
N VAL A 108 17.94 -9.02 21.60
CA VAL A 108 18.12 -8.88 20.14
C VAL A 108 18.35 -10.23 19.46
N ASP A 109 19.09 -11.13 20.10
CA ASP A 109 19.38 -12.47 19.56
C ASP A 109 18.12 -13.36 19.49
N THR A 110 17.20 -13.21 20.43
CA THR A 110 15.90 -13.92 20.40
C THR A 110 15.06 -13.46 19.22
N LEU A 111 14.94 -12.14 19.02
CA LEU A 111 14.21 -11.56 17.90
C LEU A 111 14.83 -11.93 16.54
N LYS A 112 16.16 -11.96 16.47
CA LYS A 112 16.90 -12.41 15.28
C LYS A 112 16.56 -13.86 14.95
N GLY A 113 16.62 -14.76 15.94
CA GLY A 113 16.27 -16.18 15.73
C GLY A 113 14.82 -16.39 15.29
N MET A 114 13.88 -15.59 15.81
CA MET A 114 12.49 -15.60 15.34
C MET A 114 12.37 -15.14 13.88
N LEU A 115 13.10 -14.09 13.49
CA LEU A 115 13.10 -13.60 12.12
C LEU A 115 13.67 -14.63 11.16
N GLU A 116 14.82 -15.24 11.49
CA GLU A 116 15.45 -16.30 10.70
C GLU A 116 14.49 -17.48 10.51
N SER A 117 13.84 -17.92 11.60
CA SER A 117 12.84 -19.00 11.56
C SER A 117 11.65 -18.65 10.66
N ALA A 118 11.16 -17.41 10.72
CA ALA A 118 10.05 -16.97 9.90
C ALA A 118 10.42 -16.87 8.41
N VAL A 119 11.62 -16.37 8.09
CA VAL A 119 12.14 -16.30 6.71
C VAL A 119 12.33 -17.70 6.14
N GLN A 120 12.90 -18.62 6.93
CA GLN A 120 13.07 -20.02 6.53
C GLN A 120 11.73 -20.69 6.22
N MET A 121 10.74 -20.55 7.09
CA MET A 121 9.39 -21.08 6.86
C MET A 121 8.75 -20.51 5.58
N ILE A 122 8.88 -19.20 5.34
CA ILE A 122 8.37 -18.55 4.11
C ILE A 122 9.08 -19.12 2.88
N TRP A 123 10.39 -19.29 2.95
CA TRP A 123 11.18 -19.89 1.88
C TRP A 123 10.67 -21.29 1.57
N ASP A 124 10.65 -22.18 2.57
CA ASP A 124 10.33 -23.60 2.41
C ASP A 124 8.89 -23.85 1.94
N THR A 125 7.96 -23.01 2.38
CA THR A 125 6.52 -23.22 2.13
C THR A 125 6.03 -22.52 0.86
N VAL A 126 6.56 -21.34 0.57
CA VAL A 126 5.97 -20.43 -0.43
C VAL A 126 6.90 -20.18 -1.60
N LEU A 127 8.20 -19.97 -1.36
CA LEU A 127 9.15 -19.55 -2.40
C LEU A 127 9.88 -20.73 -3.05
N SER A 128 10.10 -21.82 -2.32
CA SER A 128 10.71 -23.05 -2.84
C SER A 128 9.68 -24.07 -3.34
N TYR A 129 8.41 -23.69 -3.46
CA TYR A 129 7.37 -24.56 -3.98
C TYR A 129 7.68 -24.87 -5.45
N LYS A 130 8.08 -26.12 -5.73
CA LYS A 130 8.34 -26.59 -7.10
C LYS A 130 7.00 -26.82 -7.80
N ILE A 131 6.82 -26.16 -8.94
CA ILE A 131 5.76 -26.45 -9.91
C ILE A 131 6.14 -27.72 -10.68
#